data_AF-A0A1W6CP79-F1
#
_entry.id   AF-A0A1W6CP79-F1
#
_cell.length_a   1.000
_cell.length_b   1.000
_cell.length_c   1.000
_cell.angle_alpha   90.00
_cell.angle_beta   90.00
_cell.angle_gamma   90.00
#
_symmetry.space_group_name_H-M   'P 1'
#
loop_
_entity.id
_entity.type
_entity.pdbx_description
1 polymer ?
#
loop_
_entity_poly.entity_id
_entity_poly.type
_entity_poly.pdbx_seq_one_letter_code
_entity_poly.pdbx_strand_id
1 'polypeptide(L)'
;MSYTVREIFHTLQGEGVQAGRPAVFLRFAGCNLWSGREEDRADATCRFCDTDFVGGEKFADAAVLADAVLAAGGDTRTVVVTGGEPGLQLDTALVRALHARGFEIAIETNGTVELPDGIDWVCVSPKAGTRLKVTSGDELKLVFPQEGARPEDFESLDFAHFLLQPMDGPDREANTQAAIRHCLTHPRWRLSLQTHKLLGIP
;
A
#
# COMPACT_ATOMS: atom_id res chain seq x y z
N MET A 1 -20.48 7.36 -6.43
CA MET A 1 -19.38 6.90 -7.31
C MET A 1 -19.44 5.39 -7.34
N SER A 2 -19.13 4.72 -8.46
CA SER A 2 -18.95 3.27 -8.46
C SER A 2 -17.47 2.94 -8.25
N TYR A 3 -17.21 1.77 -7.65
CA TYR A 3 -15.86 1.31 -7.31
C TYR A 3 -15.57 0.00 -8.04
N THR A 4 -14.36 -0.18 -8.55
CA THR A 4 -13.91 -1.44 -9.16
C THR A 4 -12.84 -2.06 -8.28
N VAL A 5 -13.16 -3.22 -7.71
CA VAL A 5 -12.38 -3.89 -6.66
C VAL A 5 -11.86 -5.21 -7.21
N ARG A 6 -10.54 -5.39 -7.17
CA ARG A 6 -9.88 -6.62 -7.62
C ARG A 6 -10.24 -7.79 -6.71
N GLU A 7 -10.17 -7.57 -5.39
CA GLU A 7 -10.44 -8.57 -4.37
C GLU A 7 -10.66 -7.93 -2.98
N ILE A 8 -11.36 -8.66 -2.12
CA ILE A 8 -11.52 -8.34 -0.70
C ILE A 8 -11.23 -9.63 0.09
N PHE A 9 -10.30 -9.59 1.04
CA PHE A 9 -9.91 -10.78 1.80
C PHE A 9 -9.46 -10.43 3.22
N HIS A 10 -9.57 -11.38 4.14
CA HIS A 10 -9.19 -11.22 5.55
C HIS A 10 -7.90 -11.99 5.83
N THR A 11 -6.88 -11.28 6.32
CA THR A 11 -5.54 -11.82 6.59
C THR A 11 -4.86 -11.00 7.70
N LEU A 12 -3.55 -11.19 7.89
CA LEU A 12 -2.70 -10.29 8.67
C LEU A 12 -2.01 -9.31 7.72
N GLN A 13 -1.95 -8.02 8.10
CA GLN A 13 -1.05 -7.07 7.44
C GLN A 13 0.36 -7.64 7.48
N GLY A 14 0.98 -7.78 6.30
CA GLY A 14 2.28 -8.43 6.15
C GLY A 14 3.45 -7.47 6.09
N GLU A 15 3.22 -6.15 6.18
CA GLU A 15 4.23 -5.12 5.94
C GLU A 15 4.11 -3.95 6.92
N GLY A 16 5.13 -3.09 6.95
CA GLY A 16 5.12 -1.82 7.71
C GLY A 16 5.10 -2.01 9.22
N VAL A 17 4.79 -0.93 9.94
CA VAL A 17 4.68 -0.93 11.41
C VAL A 17 3.52 -1.78 11.90
N GLN A 18 2.48 -1.95 11.07
CA GLN A 18 1.30 -2.75 11.41
C GLN A 18 1.44 -4.25 11.08
N ALA A 19 2.63 -4.72 10.69
CA ALA A 19 2.87 -6.13 10.39
C ALA A 19 2.42 -7.06 11.53
N GLY A 20 1.62 -8.08 11.18
CA GLY A 20 1.02 -9.04 12.11
C GLY A 20 -0.39 -8.67 12.61
N ARG A 21 -0.91 -7.47 12.30
CA ARG A 21 -2.25 -7.04 12.71
C ARG A 21 -3.34 -7.65 11.80
N PRO A 22 -4.42 -8.24 12.34
CA PRO A 22 -5.57 -8.68 11.55
C PRO A 22 -6.23 -7.51 10.80
N ALA A 23 -6.46 -7.68 9.50
CA ALA A 23 -7.10 -6.68 8.66
C ALA A 23 -7.87 -7.30 7.49
N VAL A 24 -8.92 -6.61 7.06
CA VAL A 24 -9.56 -6.83 5.77
C VAL A 24 -8.80 -6.02 4.72
N PHE A 25 -8.26 -6.67 3.71
CA PHE A 25 -7.68 -5.99 2.57
C PHE A 25 -8.79 -5.68 1.57
N LEU A 26 -8.92 -4.39 1.23
CA LEU A 26 -9.75 -3.90 0.14
C LEU A 26 -8.81 -3.51 -1.00
N ARG A 27 -8.65 -4.38 -2.00
CA ARG A 27 -7.75 -4.14 -3.15
C ARG A 27 -8.55 -3.57 -4.32
N PHE A 28 -8.39 -2.28 -4.60
CA PHE A 28 -8.92 -1.66 -5.81
C PHE A 28 -8.24 -2.17 -7.08
N ALA A 29 -8.94 -2.04 -8.20
CA ALA A 29 -8.40 -2.31 -9.53
C ALA A 29 -7.72 -1.07 -10.13
N GLY A 30 -6.65 -1.29 -10.90
CA GLY A 30 -5.96 -0.25 -11.65
C GLY A 30 -4.93 0.57 -10.87
N CYS A 31 -3.91 1.08 -11.58
CA CYS A 31 -2.84 1.94 -11.05
C CYS A 31 -2.51 3.03 -12.08
N ASN A 32 -2.04 4.19 -11.62
CA ASN A 32 -1.59 5.27 -12.48
C ASN A 32 -0.11 5.18 -12.90
N LEU A 33 0.65 4.23 -12.34
CA LEU A 33 2.08 4.06 -12.60
C LEU A 33 2.43 2.82 -13.44
N TRP A 34 1.47 1.93 -13.63
CA TRP A 34 1.57 0.75 -14.50
C TRP A 34 0.16 0.26 -14.85
N SER A 35 -0.04 -0.21 -16.08
CA SER A 35 -1.34 -0.72 -16.54
C SER A 35 -1.74 -2.05 -15.88
N GLY A 36 -0.78 -2.76 -15.30
CA GLY A 36 -0.96 -4.13 -14.81
C GLY A 36 -0.78 -5.20 -15.89
N ARG A 37 -0.52 -4.80 -17.14
CA ARG A 37 -0.22 -5.73 -18.25
C ARG A 37 1.28 -5.90 -18.39
N GLU A 38 1.73 -7.15 -18.48
CA GLU A 38 3.16 -7.47 -18.61
C GLU A 38 3.80 -6.87 -19.86
N GLU A 39 3.05 -6.76 -20.96
CA GLU A 39 3.50 -6.11 -22.21
C GLU A 39 3.91 -4.63 -22.02
N ASP A 40 3.35 -3.95 -21.02
CA ASP A 40 3.64 -2.54 -20.72
C ASP A 40 4.70 -2.36 -19.62
N ARG A 41 5.12 -3.44 -18.94
CA ARG A 41 5.97 -3.36 -17.74
C ARG A 41 7.32 -2.69 -18.01
N ALA A 42 7.90 -2.92 -19.18
CA ALA A 42 9.20 -2.36 -19.56
C ALA A 42 9.18 -0.82 -19.66
N ASP A 43 8.06 -0.26 -20.10
CA ASP A 43 7.87 1.19 -20.31
C ASP A 43 7.14 1.88 -19.16
N ALA A 44 6.63 1.11 -18.19
CA ALA A 44 5.93 1.62 -17.02
C ALA A 44 6.82 2.48 -16.11
N THR A 45 6.20 3.38 -15.35
CA THR A 45 6.89 4.15 -14.31
C THR A 45 7.24 3.26 -13.11
N CYS A 46 6.33 2.37 -12.71
CA CYS A 46 6.59 1.34 -11.69
C CYS A 46 6.77 -0.02 -12.37
N ARG A 47 7.98 -0.60 -12.32
CA ARG A 47 8.31 -1.83 -13.07
C ARG A 47 8.45 -3.08 -12.20
N PHE A 48 8.48 -2.91 -10.89
CA PHE A 48 8.74 -3.98 -9.90
C PHE A 48 7.50 -4.43 -9.13
N CYS A 49 6.31 -4.03 -9.59
CA CYS A 49 5.06 -4.41 -8.93
C CYS A 49 4.89 -5.94 -8.92
N ASP A 50 4.57 -6.48 -7.75
CA ASP A 50 4.37 -7.91 -7.44
C ASP A 50 2.89 -8.30 -7.32
N THR A 51 1.98 -7.34 -7.54
CA THR A 51 0.55 -7.46 -7.31
C THR A 51 -0.23 -7.50 -8.63
N ASP A 52 -1.18 -8.43 -8.75
CA ASP A 52 -2.22 -8.37 -9.78
C ASP A 52 -3.37 -7.46 -9.33
N PHE A 53 -3.63 -6.42 -10.12
CA PHE A 53 -4.70 -5.44 -9.89
C PHE A 53 -5.56 -5.20 -11.14
N VAL A 54 -5.49 -6.08 -12.14
CA VAL A 54 -6.24 -5.92 -13.40
C VAL A 54 -7.62 -6.57 -13.28
N GLY A 55 -8.66 -5.82 -13.71
CA GLY A 55 -10.05 -6.28 -13.61
C GLY A 55 -10.56 -6.25 -12.17
N GLY A 56 -11.81 -6.70 -11.99
CA GLY A 56 -12.45 -6.69 -10.67
C GLY A 56 -13.97 -6.60 -10.75
N GLU A 57 -14.60 -6.75 -9.59
CA GLU A 57 -16.03 -6.57 -9.40
C GLU A 57 -16.38 -5.08 -9.24
N LYS A 58 -17.53 -4.69 -9.78
CA LYS A 58 -18.03 -3.31 -9.65
C LYS A 58 -19.04 -3.21 -8.51
N PHE A 59 -18.78 -2.31 -7.59
CA PHE A 59 -19.68 -1.93 -6.50
C PHE A 59 -20.38 -0.63 -6.85
N ALA A 60 -21.71 -0.61 -6.69
CA ALA A 60 -22.54 0.51 -7.14
C ALA A 60 -22.29 1.80 -6.36
N ASP A 61 -22.02 1.68 -5.05
CA ASP A 61 -21.80 2.79 -4.14
C ASP A 61 -20.98 2.40 -2.90
N ALA A 62 -20.70 3.40 -2.06
CA ALA A 62 -19.85 3.30 -0.88
C ALA A 62 -20.44 2.40 0.20
N ALA A 63 -21.77 2.41 0.36
CA ALA A 63 -22.44 1.61 1.38
C ALA A 63 -22.34 0.12 1.02
N VAL A 64 -22.64 -0.22 -0.24
CA VAL A 64 -22.54 -1.61 -0.74
C VAL A 64 -21.11 -2.13 -0.62
N LEU A 65 -20.09 -1.33 -0.97
CA LEU A 65 -18.71 -1.74 -0.82
C LEU A 65 -18.31 -1.92 0.66
N ALA A 66 -18.69 -0.97 1.52
CA ALA A 66 -18.38 -1.07 2.94
C ALA A 66 -19.07 -2.27 3.62
N ASP A 67 -20.27 -2.66 3.17
CA ASP A 67 -20.94 -3.91 3.60
C ASP A 67 -20.17 -5.16 3.16
N ALA A 68 -19.62 -5.16 1.94
CA ALA A 68 -18.79 -6.28 1.47
C ALA A 68 -17.50 -6.42 2.28
N VAL A 69 -16.84 -5.31 2.62
CA VAL A 69 -15.66 -5.30 3.51
C VAL A 69 -16.02 -5.81 4.90
N LEU A 70 -17.15 -5.38 5.46
CA LEU A 70 -17.66 -5.86 6.75
C LEU A 70 -17.90 -7.38 6.73
N ALA A 71 -18.56 -7.88 5.68
CA ALA A 71 -18.86 -9.30 5.55
C ALA A 71 -17.58 -10.16 5.43
N ALA A 72 -16.54 -9.67 4.75
CA ALA A 72 -15.28 -10.39 4.59
C ALA A 72 -14.47 -10.50 5.90
N GLY A 73 -14.60 -9.53 6.81
CA GLY A 73 -13.76 -9.42 8.00
C GLY A 73 -14.24 -10.15 9.26
N GLY A 74 -15.49 -10.59 9.32
CA GLY A 74 -16.07 -11.13 10.56
C GLY A 74 -16.05 -10.07 11.68
N ASP A 75 -15.31 -10.32 12.77
CA ASP A 75 -15.14 -9.37 13.89
C ASP A 75 -14.01 -8.36 13.68
N THR A 76 -13.18 -8.53 12.64
CA THR A 76 -12.08 -7.62 12.35
C THR A 76 -12.62 -6.26 11.91
N ARG A 77 -12.13 -5.20 12.57
CA ARG A 77 -12.51 -3.79 12.32
C ARG A 77 -11.32 -2.94 11.92
N THR A 78 -10.35 -3.54 11.22
CA THR A 78 -9.29 -2.82 10.52
C THR A 78 -9.43 -3.13 9.04
N VAL A 79 -9.41 -2.12 8.18
CA VAL A 79 -9.37 -2.28 6.73
C VAL A 79 -8.08 -1.66 6.18
N VAL A 80 -7.35 -2.42 5.36
CA VAL A 80 -6.22 -1.91 4.58
C VAL A 80 -6.70 -1.68 3.16
N VAL A 81 -6.85 -0.42 2.79
CA VAL A 81 -7.25 0.01 1.45
C VAL A 81 -5.99 0.09 0.56
N THR A 82 -5.98 -0.66 -0.52
CA THR A 82 -4.81 -0.81 -1.41
C THR A 82 -5.27 -1.04 -2.87
N GLY A 83 -4.35 -1.43 -3.75
CA GLY A 83 -4.63 -2.00 -5.07
C GLY A 83 -4.93 -1.00 -6.18
N GLY A 84 -4.50 -1.23 -7.42
CA GLY A 84 -3.16 -0.78 -7.71
C GLY A 84 -2.88 0.55 -6.97
N GLU A 85 -3.37 1.70 -7.46
CA GLU A 85 -3.34 2.94 -6.65
C GLU A 85 -4.72 3.25 -6.03
N PRO A 86 -4.89 3.11 -4.69
CA PRO A 86 -6.19 3.32 -4.04
C PRO A 86 -6.68 4.78 -4.10
N GLY A 87 -5.79 5.77 -4.16
CA GLY A 87 -6.16 7.18 -4.28
C GLY A 87 -6.94 7.51 -5.56
N LEU A 88 -6.96 6.61 -6.56
CA LEU A 88 -7.79 6.77 -7.76
C LEU A 88 -9.28 6.54 -7.52
N GLN A 89 -9.65 5.83 -6.45
CA GLN A 89 -11.03 5.41 -6.19
C GLN A 89 -11.52 5.70 -4.78
N LEU A 90 -10.63 5.74 -3.77
CA LEU A 90 -11.02 6.06 -2.39
C LEU A 90 -11.49 7.52 -2.31
N ASP A 91 -12.73 7.72 -1.87
CA ASP A 91 -13.35 9.02 -1.69
C ASP A 91 -13.92 9.20 -0.28
N THR A 92 -14.32 10.43 0.06
CA THR A 92 -14.89 10.76 1.38
C THR A 92 -16.16 9.95 1.69
N ALA A 93 -16.93 9.54 0.66
CA ALA A 93 -18.13 8.74 0.86
C ALA A 93 -17.79 7.34 1.37
N LEU A 94 -16.78 6.70 0.79
CA LEU A 94 -16.32 5.39 1.24
C LEU A 94 -15.63 5.44 2.59
N VAL A 95 -14.79 6.45 2.85
CA VAL A 95 -14.18 6.66 4.18
C VAL A 95 -15.27 6.71 5.27
N ARG A 96 -16.29 7.56 5.07
CA ARG A 96 -17.43 7.66 6.01
C ARG A 96 -18.21 6.35 6.14
N ALA A 97 -18.41 5.63 5.04
CA ALA A 97 -19.15 4.37 5.05
C ALA A 97 -18.42 3.26 5.81
N LEU A 98 -17.09 3.20 5.71
CA LEU A 98 -16.24 2.27 6.46
C LEU A 98 -16.22 2.63 7.95
N HIS A 99 -16.01 3.90 8.29
CA HIS A 99 -16.09 4.39 9.67
C HIS A 99 -17.45 4.13 10.33
N ALA A 100 -18.56 4.30 9.59
CA ALA A 100 -19.89 3.99 10.08
C ALA A 100 -20.10 2.50 10.43
N ARG A 101 -19.25 1.61 9.90
CA ARG A 101 -19.21 0.17 10.24
C ARG A 101 -18.16 -0.16 11.30
N GLY A 102 -17.53 0.86 11.87
CA GLY A 102 -16.55 0.75 12.95
C GLY A 102 -15.15 0.40 12.49
N PHE A 103 -14.83 0.49 11.19
CA PHE A 103 -13.49 0.22 10.71
C PHE A 103 -12.52 1.34 11.07
N GLU A 104 -11.30 0.98 11.49
CA GLU A 104 -10.10 1.80 11.34
C GLU A 104 -9.54 1.59 9.94
N ILE A 105 -9.19 2.67 9.25
CA ILE A 105 -8.80 2.69 7.84
C ILE A 105 -7.30 2.95 7.72
N ALA A 106 -6.56 1.96 7.25
CA ALA A 106 -5.21 2.12 6.74
C ALA A 106 -5.22 2.21 5.21
N ILE A 107 -4.31 2.99 4.63
CA ILE A 107 -4.09 3.06 3.17
C ILE A 107 -2.64 2.73 2.81
N GLU A 108 -2.47 2.00 1.72
CA GLU A 108 -1.19 1.72 1.06
C GLU A 108 -1.17 2.43 -0.29
N THR A 109 -0.54 3.61 -0.39
CA THR A 109 -0.53 4.44 -1.61
C THR A 109 0.89 4.63 -2.17
N ASN A 110 0.99 4.83 -3.48
CA ASN A 110 2.23 5.30 -4.12
C ASN A 110 2.51 6.80 -3.87
N GLY A 111 1.55 7.54 -3.29
CA GLY A 111 1.69 8.92 -2.86
C GLY A 111 1.55 9.97 -3.96
N THR A 112 1.24 9.58 -5.20
CA THR A 112 1.15 10.49 -6.36
C THR A 112 -0.24 11.11 -6.56
N VAL A 113 -1.22 10.71 -5.75
CA VAL A 113 -2.61 11.19 -5.76
C VAL A 113 -2.94 11.83 -4.41
N GLU A 114 -3.75 12.89 -4.40
CA GLU A 114 -4.25 13.47 -3.16
C GLU A 114 -5.26 12.52 -2.51
N LEU A 115 -5.21 12.39 -1.20
CA LEU A 115 -6.07 11.49 -0.44
C LEU A 115 -7.23 12.26 0.19
N PRO A 116 -8.41 11.63 0.37
CA PRO A 116 -9.47 12.22 1.16
C PRO A 116 -9.10 12.27 2.65
N ASP A 117 -9.66 13.24 3.37
CA ASP A 117 -9.55 13.32 4.82
C ASP A 117 -10.22 12.13 5.52
N GLY A 118 -9.77 11.83 6.75
CA GLY A 118 -10.37 10.82 7.61
C GLY A 118 -9.77 9.42 7.47
N ILE A 119 -8.62 9.27 6.81
CA ILE A 119 -7.85 8.02 6.85
C ILE A 119 -7.07 7.98 8.17
N ASP A 120 -7.14 6.85 8.88
CA ASP A 120 -6.59 6.71 10.24
C ASP A 120 -5.10 6.35 10.23
N TRP A 121 -4.63 5.66 9.18
CA TRP A 121 -3.21 5.30 9.00
C TRP A 121 -2.78 5.43 7.53
N VAL A 122 -1.83 6.33 7.26
CA VAL A 122 -1.31 6.60 5.90
C VAL A 122 0.08 6.02 5.72
N CYS A 123 0.16 4.95 4.92
CA CYS A 123 1.42 4.41 4.41
C CYS A 123 1.68 4.91 2.98
N VAL A 124 2.80 5.62 2.80
CA VAL A 124 3.26 6.07 1.48
C VAL A 124 4.48 5.26 1.06
N SER A 125 4.39 4.61 -0.10
CA SER A 125 5.50 3.93 -0.74
C SER A 125 5.93 4.66 -2.01
N PRO A 126 6.89 5.60 -1.93
CA PRO A 126 7.33 6.37 -3.10
C PRO A 126 7.96 5.48 -4.18
N LYS A 127 7.78 5.90 -5.44
CA LYS A 127 8.34 5.24 -6.62
C LYS A 127 9.29 6.20 -7.33
N ALA A 128 10.47 5.71 -7.74
CA ALA A 128 11.43 6.52 -8.46
C ALA A 128 10.82 7.19 -9.71
N GLY A 129 11.26 8.41 -10.01
CA GLY A 129 10.75 9.18 -11.16
C GLY A 129 9.34 9.73 -11.00
N THR A 130 8.75 9.68 -9.80
CA THR A 130 7.42 10.26 -9.52
C THR A 130 7.49 11.48 -8.62
N ARG A 131 6.45 12.32 -8.68
CA ARG A 131 6.28 13.46 -7.76
C ARG A 131 5.24 13.09 -6.70
N LEU A 132 5.63 13.15 -5.44
CA LEU A 132 4.73 12.96 -4.31
C LEU A 132 3.77 14.15 -4.15
N LYS A 133 2.49 13.84 -3.98
CA LYS A 133 1.46 14.75 -3.49
C LYS A 133 1.20 14.55 -2.00
N VAL A 134 1.32 13.30 -1.53
CA VAL A 134 1.27 12.96 -0.11
C VAL A 134 2.69 13.06 0.46
N THR A 135 2.91 14.08 1.28
CA THR A 135 4.24 14.41 1.85
C THR A 135 4.27 14.34 3.38
N SER A 136 3.17 13.90 3.97
CA SER A 136 3.03 13.62 5.39
C SER A 136 2.14 12.39 5.63
N GLY A 137 2.29 11.75 6.78
CA GLY A 137 1.50 10.57 7.16
C GLY A 137 2.15 9.77 8.30
N ASP A 138 1.69 8.55 8.51
CA ASP A 138 2.16 7.71 9.61
C ASP A 138 3.46 6.99 9.27
N GLU A 139 3.55 6.43 8.06
CA GLU A 139 4.75 5.73 7.63
C GLU A 139 5.12 5.96 6.16
N LEU A 140 6.42 6.16 5.91
CA LEU A 140 7.01 6.11 4.60
C LEU A 140 7.73 4.77 4.44
N LYS A 141 7.23 3.91 3.56
CA LYS A 141 7.75 2.56 3.31
C LYS A 141 8.35 2.47 1.91
N LEU A 142 9.63 2.79 1.80
CA LEU A 142 10.37 2.79 0.53
C LEU A 142 10.76 1.37 0.14
N VAL A 143 10.29 0.90 -1.01
CA VAL A 143 10.84 -0.33 -1.63
C VAL A 143 12.27 -0.06 -2.08
N PHE A 144 13.20 -0.94 -1.72
CA PHE A 144 14.64 -0.69 -1.81
C PHE A 144 15.39 -1.91 -2.34
N PRO A 145 16.38 -1.74 -3.24
CA PRO A 145 16.84 -0.48 -3.84
C PRO A 145 15.97 -0.04 -5.03
N GLN A 146 15.94 1.26 -5.30
CA GLN A 146 15.41 1.84 -6.54
C GLN A 146 16.42 2.83 -7.13
N GLU A 147 16.70 2.72 -8.43
CA GLU A 147 17.50 3.75 -9.12
C GLU A 147 16.71 5.05 -9.19
N GLY A 148 17.27 6.15 -8.70
CA GLY A 148 16.60 7.47 -8.68
C GLY A 148 15.64 7.71 -7.52
N ALA A 149 15.62 6.85 -6.50
CA ALA A 149 14.91 7.09 -5.24
C ALA A 149 15.76 6.60 -4.07
N ARG A 150 16.68 7.45 -3.60
CA ARG A 150 17.54 7.12 -2.46
C ARG A 150 16.79 7.43 -1.16
N PRO A 151 17.04 6.68 -0.06
CA PRO A 151 16.39 6.94 1.22
C PRO A 151 16.49 8.41 1.66
N GLU A 152 17.66 9.02 1.51
CA GLU A 152 17.96 10.40 1.92
C GLU A 152 17.07 11.44 1.22
N ASP A 153 16.56 11.13 0.02
CA ASP A 153 15.69 12.03 -0.75
C ASP A 153 14.33 12.25 -0.05
N PHE A 154 13.94 11.35 0.87
CA PHE A 154 12.64 11.37 1.55
C PHE A 154 12.72 11.80 3.02
N GLU A 155 13.92 11.94 3.59
CA GLU A 155 14.11 12.23 5.00
C GLU A 155 13.62 13.62 5.46
N SER A 156 13.32 14.53 4.53
CA SER A 156 12.73 15.83 4.87
C SER A 156 11.20 15.81 4.99
N LEU A 157 10.56 14.70 4.61
CA LEU A 157 9.10 14.56 4.63
C LEU A 157 8.60 14.31 6.06
N ASP A 158 7.32 14.60 6.29
CA ASP A 158 6.70 14.61 7.63
C ASP A 158 6.00 13.28 7.93
N PHE A 159 6.80 12.23 8.15
CA PHE A 159 6.32 10.89 8.51
C PHE A 159 6.83 10.46 9.89
N ALA A 160 5.98 9.78 10.66
CA ALA A 160 6.37 9.26 11.98
C ALA A 160 7.35 8.08 11.89
N HIS A 161 7.27 7.29 10.81
CA HIS A 161 8.11 6.12 10.58
C HIS A 161 8.75 6.12 9.19
N PHE A 162 10.02 5.76 9.12
CA PHE A 162 10.77 5.58 7.87
C PHE A 162 11.20 4.12 7.77
N LEU A 163 10.72 3.42 6.74
CA LEU A 163 10.96 1.99 6.55
C LEU A 163 11.58 1.71 5.19
N LEU A 164 12.54 0.79 5.17
CA LEU A 164 13.03 0.16 3.95
C LEU A 164 12.42 -1.23 3.82
N GLN A 165 11.75 -1.45 2.68
CA GLN A 165 11.24 -2.76 2.30
C GLN A 165 12.12 -3.34 1.19
N PRO A 166 12.77 -4.50 1.40
CA PRO A 166 13.52 -5.14 0.33
C PRO A 166 12.63 -5.37 -0.89
N MET A 167 13.09 -4.94 -2.07
CA MET A 167 12.43 -5.26 -3.33
C MET A 167 12.46 -6.76 -3.55
N ASP A 168 11.28 -7.35 -3.74
CA ASP A 168 11.14 -8.76 -4.08
C ASP A 168 11.52 -9.02 -5.54
N GLY A 169 11.76 -10.29 -5.87
CA GLY A 169 12.21 -10.72 -7.20
C GLY A 169 13.50 -11.55 -7.14
N PRO A 170 14.20 -11.71 -8.27
CA PRO A 170 15.41 -12.55 -8.35
C PRO A 170 16.50 -12.17 -7.34
N ASP A 171 16.62 -10.88 -7.02
CA ASP A 171 17.65 -10.33 -6.14
C ASP A 171 17.19 -10.12 -4.68
N ARG A 172 16.06 -10.70 -4.27
CA ARG A 172 15.45 -10.48 -2.94
C ARG A 172 16.45 -10.62 -1.79
N GLU A 173 17.30 -11.65 -1.80
CA GLU A 173 18.28 -11.89 -0.73
C GLU A 173 19.32 -10.77 -0.68
N ALA A 174 19.87 -10.38 -1.82
CA ALA A 174 20.82 -9.27 -1.92
C ALA A 174 20.20 -7.94 -1.48
N ASN A 175 18.96 -7.67 -1.92
CA ASN A 175 18.18 -6.49 -1.54
C ASN A 175 17.91 -6.46 -0.03
N THR A 176 17.60 -7.60 0.57
CA THR A 176 17.38 -7.73 2.02
C THR A 176 18.66 -7.38 2.78
N GLN A 177 19.80 -7.93 2.37
CA GLN A 177 21.08 -7.60 2.99
C GLN A 177 21.45 -6.11 2.81
N ALA A 178 21.11 -5.50 1.68
CA ALA A 178 21.32 -4.08 1.44
C ALA A 178 20.45 -3.20 2.36
N ALA A 179 19.16 -3.52 2.49
CA ALA A 179 18.24 -2.81 3.39
C ALA A 179 18.68 -2.93 4.86
N ILE A 180 19.09 -4.13 5.31
CA ILE A 180 19.64 -4.35 6.66
C ILE A 180 20.87 -3.48 6.89
N ARG A 181 21.85 -3.51 5.98
CA ARG A 181 23.06 -2.68 6.10
C ARG A 181 22.72 -1.20 6.19
N HIS A 182 21.79 -0.71 5.38
CA HIS A 182 21.38 0.69 5.41
C HIS A 182 20.73 1.07 6.74
N CYS A 183 19.79 0.27 7.25
CA CYS A 183 19.13 0.53 8.54
C CYS A 183 20.14 0.51 9.72
N LEU A 184 21.12 -0.38 9.69
CA LEU A 184 22.17 -0.46 10.72
C LEU A 184 23.10 0.78 10.71
N THR A 185 23.30 1.42 9.56
CA THR A 185 24.14 2.62 9.45
C THR A 185 23.35 3.94 9.51
N HIS A 186 22.03 3.91 9.28
CA HIS A 186 21.12 5.05 9.30
C HIS A 186 19.90 4.72 10.17
N PRO A 187 20.01 4.81 11.51
CA PRO A 187 19.01 4.27 12.46
C PRO A 187 17.67 4.99 12.47
N ARG A 188 17.52 6.06 11.67
CA ARG A 188 16.21 6.64 11.35
C ARG A 188 15.35 5.63 10.59
N TRP A 189 15.96 4.82 9.75
CA TRP A 189 15.30 3.80 8.93
C TRP A 189 15.16 2.48 9.69
N ARG A 190 14.01 1.83 9.51
CA ARG A 190 13.70 0.49 10.04
C ARG A 190 13.44 -0.47 8.90
N LEU A 191 13.63 -1.76 9.13
CA LEU A 191 13.34 -2.78 8.13
C LEU A 191 11.85 -3.13 8.15
N SER A 192 11.20 -3.09 6.97
CA SER A 192 9.88 -3.69 6.72
C SER A 192 10.06 -4.95 5.90
N LEU A 193 9.67 -6.10 6.41
CA LEU A 193 9.65 -7.35 5.65
C LEU A 193 8.26 -7.61 5.09
N GLN A 194 8.19 -8.30 3.97
CA GLN A 194 6.94 -8.86 3.45
C GLN A 194 6.66 -10.20 4.13
N THR A 195 6.24 -10.16 5.40
CA THR A 195 6.10 -11.35 6.24
C THR A 195 5.03 -12.31 5.73
N HIS A 196 4.00 -11.81 5.05
CA HIS A 196 2.96 -12.62 4.43
C HIS A 196 3.54 -13.66 3.44
N LYS A 197 4.57 -13.27 2.66
CA LYS A 197 5.29 -14.18 1.75
C LYS A 197 6.08 -15.25 2.50
N LEU A 198 6.61 -14.92 3.67
CA LEU A 198 7.35 -15.87 4.52
C LEU A 198 6.41 -16.87 5.21
N LEU A 199 5.22 -16.40 5.58
CA LEU A 199 4.20 -17.18 6.27
C LEU A 199 3.31 -17.99 5.32
N GLY A 200 3.33 -17.68 4.02
CA GLY A 200 2.47 -18.33 3.03
C GLY A 200 0.99 -17.98 3.21
N ILE A 201 0.70 -16.76 3.69
CA ILE A 201 -0.66 -16.23 3.81
C ILE A 201 -0.91 -15.17 2.73
N PRO A 202 -2.19 -14.93 2.36
CA PRO A 202 -2.56 -13.82 1.49
C PRO A 202 -2.09 -12.46 2.03
#